data_AF-X0PKD3-F1
#
_entry.id   AF-X0PKD3-F1
#
_cell.length_a   1.000
_cell.length_b   1.000
_cell.length_c   1.000
_cell.angle_alpha   90.00
_cell.angle_beta   90.00
_cell.angle_gamma   90.00
#
_symmetry.space_group_name_H-M   'P 1'
#
loop_
_entity.id
_entity.type
_entity.pdbx_description
1 polymer ?
#
loop_
_entity_poly.entity_id
_entity_poly.type
_entity_poly.pdbx_seq_one_letter_code
_entity_poly.pdbx_strand_id
1 'polypeptide(L)'
;MNWSDLFTLHNLTNVIDILVVWFIIYNLILMVRGTKAVQLLRGIVIIALIKIISVYVGLSTVSWIMDQVINWGVIAMVIIFSQKSGEDWSTWAGAHCSLRAERKMKRLKS
;
A
#
# COMPACT_ATOMS: atom_id res chain seq x y z
N MET A 1 9.60 -18.04 -38.14
CA MET A 1 9.62 -16.84 -37.28
C MET A 1 9.39 -15.64 -38.17
N ASN A 2 8.14 -15.18 -38.27
CA ASN A 2 7.76 -14.05 -39.10
C ASN A 2 7.95 -12.77 -38.30
N TRP A 3 8.78 -11.86 -38.79
CA TRP A 3 9.06 -10.56 -38.16
C TRP A 3 7.90 -9.56 -38.34
N SER A 4 6.95 -9.90 -39.21
CA SER A 4 5.75 -9.11 -39.54
C SER A 4 4.65 -9.17 -38.48
N ASP A 5 4.61 -10.22 -37.63
CA ASP A 5 3.60 -10.33 -36.57
C ASP A 5 3.88 -9.39 -35.39
N LEU A 6 5.14 -8.97 -35.21
CA LEU A 6 5.57 -8.04 -34.17
C LEU A 6 5.06 -6.61 -34.41
N PHE A 7 4.82 -6.21 -35.66
CA PHE A 7 4.38 -4.86 -36.06
C PHE A 7 2.88 -4.77 -36.36
N THR A 8 2.10 -5.77 -35.94
CA THR A 8 0.64 -5.67 -35.96
C THR A 8 0.24 -4.56 -34.97
N LEU A 9 -0.52 -3.57 -35.42
CA LEU A 9 -0.96 -2.36 -34.70
C LEU A 9 -1.26 -2.54 -33.20
N HIS A 10 -1.75 -3.72 -32.81
CA HIS A 10 -1.96 -4.16 -31.43
C HIS A 10 -0.74 -4.02 -30.49
N ASN A 11 0.49 -4.34 -30.94
CA ASN A 11 1.69 -4.17 -30.10
C ASN A 11 2.08 -2.70 -29.95
N LEU A 12 1.90 -1.88 -30.99
CA LEU A 12 2.19 -0.46 -30.93
C LEU A 12 1.24 0.24 -29.95
N THR A 13 -0.03 -0.16 -29.91
CA THR A 13 -1.00 0.35 -28.93
C THR A 13 -0.61 -0.02 -27.50
N ASN A 14 -0.09 -1.24 -27.26
CA ASN A 14 0.40 -1.66 -25.94
C ASN A 14 1.62 -0.85 -25.48
N VAL A 15 2.55 -0.53 -26.41
CA VAL A 15 3.73 0.29 -26.10
C VAL A 15 3.34 1.74 -25.80
N ILE A 16 2.40 2.30 -26.58
CA ILE A 16 1.86 3.64 -26.35
C ILE A 16 1.10 3.70 -25.02
N ASP A 17 0.35 2.66 -24.67
CA ASP A 17 -0.37 2.58 -23.40
C ASP A 17 0.58 2.63 -22.19
N ILE A 18 1.69 1.86 -22.23
CA ILE A 18 2.72 1.89 -21.19
C ILE A 18 3.38 3.27 -21.04
N LEU A 19 3.61 3.98 -22.14
CA LEU A 19 4.19 5.32 -22.12
C LEU A 19 3.22 6.36 -21.54
N VAL A 20 1.93 6.28 -21.86
CA VAL A 20 0.90 7.18 -21.33
C VAL A 20 0.72 6.96 -19.82
N VAL A 21 0.65 5.71 -19.37
CA VAL A 21 0.56 5.37 -17.93
C VAL A 21 1.80 5.89 -17.18
N TRP A 22 3.00 5.70 -17.73
CA TRP A 22 4.22 6.24 -17.12
C TRP A 22 4.15 7.77 -17.00
N PHE A 23 3.76 8.48 -18.06
CA PHE A 23 3.64 9.93 -18.02
C PHE A 23 2.66 10.42 -16.95
N ILE A 24 1.52 9.74 -16.80
CA ILE A 24 0.54 9.99 -15.74
C ILE A 24 1.17 9.77 -14.35
N ILE A 25 1.81 8.61 -14.12
CA ILE A 25 2.47 8.29 -12.85
C ILE A 25 3.53 9.34 -12.47
N TYR A 26 4.33 9.81 -13.42
CA TYR A 26 5.36 10.83 -13.18
C TYR A 26 4.75 12.14 -12.64
N ASN A 27 3.66 12.60 -13.28
CA ASN A 27 2.91 13.78 -12.83
C ASN A 27 2.25 13.57 -11.45
N LEU A 28 1.77 12.36 -11.16
CA LEU A 28 1.18 12.04 -9.87
C LEU A 28 2.20 12.09 -8.73
N ILE A 29 3.41 11.55 -8.92
CA ILE A 29 4.48 11.57 -7.91
C ILE A 29 4.89 13.01 -7.57
N LEU A 30 4.96 13.90 -8.56
CA LEU A 30 5.28 15.32 -8.37
C LEU A 30 4.25 16.04 -7.48
N MET A 31 3.00 15.59 -7.47
CA MET A 31 1.90 16.18 -6.69
C MET A 31 1.90 15.73 -5.21
N VAL A 32 2.64 14.68 -4.83
CA VAL A 32 2.61 14.04 -3.48
C VAL A 32 3.21 14.90 -2.36
N ARG A 33 3.78 16.07 -2.66
CA ARG A 33 4.33 16.99 -1.65
C ARG A 33 3.22 17.72 -0.88
N GLY A 34 2.64 17.07 0.13
CA GLY A 34 1.73 17.75 1.05
C GLY A 34 0.88 16.80 1.89
N THR A 35 1.27 16.64 3.16
CA THR A 35 0.51 16.04 4.29
C THR A 35 0.42 14.51 4.34
N LYS A 36 0.79 13.93 5.50
CA LYS A 36 0.93 12.47 5.72
C LYS A 36 -0.36 11.67 5.53
N ALA A 37 -1.52 12.24 5.86
CA ALA A 37 -2.81 11.58 5.69
C ALA A 37 -3.28 11.60 4.23
N VAL A 38 -3.10 12.73 3.54
CA VAL A 38 -3.46 12.87 2.12
C VAL A 38 -2.55 12.01 1.25
N GLN A 39 -1.33 11.70 1.70
CA GLN A 39 -0.43 10.78 1.00
C GLN A 39 -1.04 9.38 0.82
N LEU A 40 -1.70 8.83 1.85
CA LEU A 40 -2.37 7.53 1.78
C LEU A 40 -3.59 7.58 0.85
N LEU A 41 -4.41 8.63 1.00
CA LEU A 41 -5.63 8.79 0.22
C LEU A 41 -5.33 9.03 -1.27
N ARG A 42 -4.28 9.80 -1.57
CA ARG A 42 -3.77 9.99 -2.94
C ARG A 42 -3.35 8.67 -3.57
N GLY A 43 -2.63 7.80 -2.85
CA GLY A 43 -2.21 6.47 -3.34
C GLY A 43 -3.40 5.61 -3.82
N ILE A 44 -4.48 5.58 -3.05
CA ILE A 44 -5.71 4.84 -3.39
C ILE A 44 -6.36 5.42 -4.65
N VAL A 45 -6.43 6.75 -4.76
CA VAL A 45 -6.98 7.44 -5.94
C VAL A 45 -6.19 7.11 -7.21
N ILE A 46 -4.86 6.97 -7.13
CA ILE A 46 -4.02 6.56 -8.27
C ILE A 46 -4.40 5.17 -8.76
N ILE A 47 -4.46 4.20 -7.84
CA ILE A 47 -4.77 2.80 -8.16
C ILE A 47 -6.16 2.71 -8.81
N ALA A 48 -7.14 3.46 -8.29
CA ALA A 48 -8.48 3.54 -8.86
C ALA A 48 -8.49 4.11 -10.29
N LEU A 49 -7.75 5.20 -10.55
CA LEU A 49 -7.64 5.79 -11.87
C LEU A 49 -7.04 4.81 -12.89
N ILE A 50 -5.95 4.13 -12.53
CA ILE A 50 -5.31 3.17 -13.43
C ILE A 50 -6.25 1.98 -13.71
N LYS A 51 -7.01 1.50 -12.72
CA LYS A 51 -8.00 0.43 -12.94
C LYS A 51 -9.08 0.87 -13.92
N ILE A 52 -9.61 2.09 -13.81
CA ILE A 52 -10.64 2.61 -14.74
C ILE A 52 -10.09 2.69 -16.16
N ILE A 53 -8.88 3.23 -16.33
CA ILE A 53 -8.21 3.31 -17.64
C ILE A 53 -8.00 1.90 -18.21
N SER A 54 -7.47 0.98 -17.40
CA SER A 54 -7.22 -0.41 -17.82
C SER A 54 -8.50 -1.13 -18.26
N VAL A 55 -9.63 -0.86 -17.62
CA VAL A 55 -10.95 -1.43 -17.98
C VAL A 55 -11.49 -0.79 -19.26
N TYR A 56 -11.35 0.52 -19.42
CA TYR A 56 -11.79 1.25 -20.61
C TYR A 56 -11.03 0.83 -21.88
N VAL A 57 -9.73 0.57 -21.74
CA VAL A 57 -8.87 0.19 -22.87
C VAL A 57 -8.86 -1.34 -23.09
N GLY A 58 -9.35 -2.13 -22.13
CA GLY A 58 -9.49 -3.58 -22.28
C GLY A 58 -8.18 -4.36 -22.12
N LEU A 59 -7.18 -3.83 -21.40
CA LEU A 59 -5.90 -4.51 -21.21
C LEU A 59 -5.97 -5.59 -20.12
N SER A 60 -5.95 -6.84 -20.56
CA SER A 60 -5.94 -8.02 -19.67
C SER A 60 -4.73 -8.05 -18.72
N THR A 61 -3.54 -7.62 -19.17
CA THR A 61 -2.31 -7.66 -18.36
C THR A 61 -2.34 -6.64 -17.23
N VAL A 62 -2.73 -5.40 -17.52
CA VAL A 62 -2.81 -4.35 -16.50
C VAL A 62 -3.94 -4.63 -15.53
N SER A 63 -5.09 -5.12 -16.00
CA SER A 63 -6.17 -5.54 -15.12
C SER A 63 -5.71 -6.62 -14.14
N TRP A 64 -4.98 -7.63 -14.63
CA TRP A 64 -4.47 -8.70 -13.79
C TRP A 64 -3.50 -8.18 -12.72
N ILE A 65 -2.56 -7.30 -13.08
CA ILE A 65 -1.63 -6.68 -12.12
C ILE A 65 -2.40 -5.82 -11.10
N MET A 66 -3.37 -5.03 -11.55
CA MET A 66 -4.19 -4.21 -10.66
C MET A 66 -4.98 -5.05 -9.66
N ASP A 67 -5.50 -6.20 -10.08
CA ASP A 67 -6.20 -7.13 -9.19
C ASP A 67 -5.26 -7.67 -8.11
N GLN A 68 -4.01 -7.99 -8.45
CA GLN A 68 -2.99 -8.35 -7.46
C GLN A 68 -2.72 -7.19 -6.49
N VAL A 69 -2.46 -5.98 -7.02
CA VAL A 69 -2.15 -4.80 -6.19
C VAL A 69 -3.27 -4.49 -5.20
N ILE A 70 -4.53 -4.57 -5.63
CA ILE A 70 -5.69 -4.34 -4.76
C ILE A 70 -5.75 -5.41 -3.66
N ASN A 71 -5.59 -6.69 -4.01
CA ASN A 71 -5.71 -7.80 -3.07
C ASN A 71 -4.60 -7.76 -2.01
N TRP A 72 -3.33 -7.60 -2.43
CA TRP A 72 -2.19 -7.44 -1.52
C TRP A 72 -2.25 -6.12 -0.74
N GLY A 73 -2.78 -5.05 -1.34
CA GLY A 73 -2.96 -3.75 -0.71
C GLY A 73 -3.93 -3.78 0.47
N VAL A 74 -5.06 -4.49 0.34
CA VAL A 74 -6.02 -4.69 1.44
C VAL A 74 -5.37 -5.46 2.60
N ILE A 75 -4.61 -6.52 2.30
CA ILE A 75 -3.89 -7.30 3.33
C ILE A 75 -2.89 -6.41 4.07
N ALA A 76 -2.07 -5.65 3.34
CA ALA A 76 -1.10 -4.72 3.93
C ALA A 76 -1.78 -3.64 4.79
N MET A 77 -2.92 -3.11 4.34
CA MET A 77 -3.73 -2.16 5.10
C MET A 77 -4.16 -2.74 6.44
N VAL A 78 -4.73 -3.95 6.44
CA VAL A 78 -5.14 -4.65 7.67
C VAL A 78 -3.96 -4.87 8.61
N ILE A 79 -2.79 -5.28 8.09
CA ILE A 79 -1.58 -5.50 8.90
C ILE A 79 -1.14 -4.20 9.58
N ILE A 80 -1.04 -3.09 8.86
CA ILE A 80 -0.61 -1.80 9.44
C ILE A 80 -1.56 -1.38 10.57
N PHE A 81 -2.87 -1.54 10.38
CA PHE A 81 -3.86 -1.24 11.41
C PHE A 81 -3.84 -2.24 12.58
N SER A 82 -3.43 -3.49 12.33
CA SER A 82 -3.33 -4.55 13.34
C SER A 82 -2.06 -4.45 14.20
N GLN A 83 -0.90 -4.17 13.62
CA GLN A 83 0.40 -4.24 14.31
C GLN A 83 0.55 -3.25 15.48
N LYS A 84 -0.15 -2.11 15.45
CA LYS A 84 -0.03 -1.10 16.51
C LYS A 84 -0.48 -1.59 17.90
N SER A 85 -1.18 -2.73 17.97
CA SER A 85 -1.68 -3.32 19.21
C SER A 85 -0.70 -4.26 19.93
N GLY A 86 0.40 -4.69 19.28
CA GLY A 86 1.19 -5.83 19.77
C GLY A 86 2.41 -5.48 20.65
N GLU A 87 2.92 -4.26 20.56
CA GLU A 87 4.27 -3.96 21.10
C GLU A 87 4.28 -3.54 22.59
N ASP A 88 3.15 -3.03 23.11
CA ASP A 88 3.02 -2.49 24.48
C ASP A 88 2.72 -3.56 25.57
N TRP A 89 2.48 -4.81 25.19
CA TRP A 89 2.22 -5.87 26.18
C TRP A 89 3.47 -6.29 26.95
N SER A 90 4.64 -6.14 26.33
CA SER A 90 5.94 -6.46 26.93
C SER A 90 6.33 -5.49 28.05
N THR A 91 5.92 -4.23 27.94
CA THR A 91 6.18 -3.15 28.90
C THR A 91 5.16 -3.13 30.05
N TRP A 92 3.88 -3.40 29.79
CA TRP A 92 2.83 -3.46 30.83
C TRP A 92 2.95 -4.68 31.75
N ALA A 93 3.33 -5.84 31.22
CA ALA A 93 3.50 -7.05 32.03
C ALA A 93 4.61 -6.90 33.08
N GLY A 94 5.68 -6.16 32.77
CA GLY A 94 6.79 -5.87 33.69
C GLY A 94 6.45 -4.79 34.73
N ALA A 95 5.78 -3.71 34.32
CA ALA A 95 5.52 -2.55 35.19
C ALA A 95 4.53 -2.85 36.34
N HIS A 96 3.58 -3.76 36.12
CA HIS A 96 2.62 -4.14 37.17
C HIS A 96 3.21 -5.03 38.27
N CYS A 97 4.29 -5.77 37.97
CA CYS A 97 4.94 -6.65 38.94
C CYS A 97 5.80 -5.87 39.94
N SER A 98 6.52 -4.83 39.47
CA SER A 98 7.40 -4.00 40.32
C SER A 98 6.61 -3.14 41.32
N LEU A 99 5.50 -2.53 40.91
CA LEU A 99 4.65 -1.69 41.78
C LEU A 99 3.93 -2.46 42.89
N ARG A 100 3.80 -3.79 42.75
CA ARG A 100 3.25 -4.65 43.80
C ARG A 100 4.30 -5.07 44.82
N ALA A 101 5.55 -5.26 44.40
CA ALA A 101 6.67 -5.56 45.29
C ALA A 101 7.03 -4.35 46.17
N GLU A 102 7.06 -3.15 45.60
CA GLU A 102 7.38 -1.93 46.36
C GLU A 102 6.33 -1.60 47.42
N ARG A 103 5.04 -1.83 47.12
CA ARG A 103 3.96 -1.63 48.11
C ARG A 103 4.01 -2.61 49.28
N LYS A 104 4.51 -3.84 49.08
CA LYS A 104 4.75 -4.79 50.18
C LYS A 104 5.95 -4.38 51.04
N MET A 105 7.03 -3.91 50.41
CA MET A 105 8.22 -3.44 51.13
C MET A 105 7.93 -2.22 52.01
N LYS A 106 7.14 -1.24 51.53
CA LYS A 106 6.75 -0.08 52.35
C LYS A 106 5.86 -0.45 53.54
N ARG A 107 5.06 -1.51 53.44
CA ARG A 107 4.23 -2.02 54.54
C ARG A 107 4.99 -2.85 55.58
N LEU A 108 6.15 -3.39 55.23
CA LEU A 108 7.00 -4.15 56.17
C LEU A 108 7.94 -3.26 56.98
N LYS A 109 8.02 -1.97 56.66
CA LYS A 109 8.90 -0.99 57.30
C LYS A 109 8.17 0.04 58.17
N SER A 110 6.85 -0.12 58.39
CA SER A 110 6.07 0.60 59.40
C SER A 110 5.60 -0.37 60.48
#